data_AF-A0A2U1M8B7-F1
#
_entry.id   AF-A0A2U1M8B7-F1
#
_cell.length_a   1.000
_cell.length_b   1.000
_cell.length_c   1.000
_cell.angle_alpha   90.00
_cell.angle_beta   90.00
_cell.angle_gamma   90.00
#
_symmetry.space_group_name_H-M   'P 1'
#
loop_
_entity.id
_entity.type
_entity.pdbx_description
1 polymer ?
#
loop_
_entity_poly.entity_id
_entity_poly.type
_entity_poly.pdbx_seq_one_letter_code
_entity_poly.pdbx_strand_id
1 'polypeptide(L)'
;MAPPPTTSAHALAHTPNFQKLKFAAGSIDVDDCLHLVFSQDYTKNDGLLMVLGEKRDQVAAKVKYLEDLVEEGEGFLPLHEDGDIGLARLKVTLKRERKVLDGLIKVLDVARKGREEKTTNLFWFE
;
A
#
# COMPACT_ATOMS: atom_id res chain seq x y z
N MET A 1 17.31 49.47 -11.87
CA MET A 1 17.31 48.42 -10.83
C MET A 1 15.95 48.44 -10.17
N ALA A 2 15.18 47.36 -10.26
CA ALA A 2 13.93 47.23 -9.50
C ALA A 2 14.27 46.94 -8.03
N PRO A 3 13.56 47.54 -7.06
CA PRO A 3 13.77 47.21 -5.65
C PRO A 3 13.34 45.75 -5.38
N PRO A 4 13.99 45.06 -4.42
CA PRO A 4 13.56 43.72 -4.02
C PRO A 4 12.12 43.78 -3.49
N PRO A 5 11.31 42.73 -3.70
CA PRO A 5 9.95 42.70 -3.17
C PRO A 5 9.99 42.76 -1.65
N THR A 6 9.50 43.86 -1.08
CA THR A 6 9.35 44.02 0.37
C THR A 6 8.15 43.20 0.82
N THR A 7 8.38 41.95 1.24
CA THR A 7 7.36 41.14 1.90
C THR A 7 6.88 41.89 3.15
N SER A 8 5.58 42.22 3.21
CA SER A 8 5.04 43.04 4.30
C SER A 8 5.11 42.29 5.64
N ALA A 9 5.26 43.02 6.75
CA ALA A 9 5.23 42.43 8.10
C ALA A 9 3.93 41.64 8.36
N HIS A 10 2.83 42.05 7.72
CA HIS A 10 1.56 41.33 7.75
C HIS A 10 1.66 39.96 7.07
N ALA A 11 2.31 39.85 5.91
CA ALA A 11 2.53 38.58 5.22
C ALA A 11 3.40 37.62 6.03
N LEU A 12 4.46 38.13 6.67
CA LEU A 12 5.33 37.33 7.56
C LEU A 12 4.58 36.79 8.79
N ALA A 13 3.73 37.61 9.41
CA ALA A 13 2.93 37.20 10.57
C ALA A 13 1.91 36.09 10.27
N HIS A 14 1.50 35.95 9.00
CA HIS A 14 0.52 34.96 8.54
C HIS A 14 1.15 33.79 7.79
N THR A 15 2.48 33.78 7.64
CA THR A 15 3.19 32.69 6.98
C THR A 15 3.33 31.50 7.95
N PRO A 16 2.85 30.30 7.60
CA PRO A 16 3.08 29.10 8.40
C PRO A 16 4.58 28.84 8.57
N ASN A 17 5.04 28.83 9.82
CA ASN A 17 6.46 28.76 10.17
C ASN A 17 6.99 27.31 10.25
N PHE A 18 6.11 26.33 10.48
CA PHE A 18 6.46 24.91 10.60
C PHE A 18 7.57 24.60 11.64
N GLN A 19 7.65 25.35 12.75
CA GLN A 19 8.62 25.14 13.86
C GLN A 19 8.86 23.65 14.21
N LYS A 20 7.77 22.89 14.40
CA LYS A 20 7.84 21.47 14.78
C LYS A 20 8.52 20.62 13.70
N LEU A 21 8.24 20.94 12.44
CA LEU A 21 8.81 20.25 11.30
C LEU A 21 10.29 20.57 11.15
N LYS A 22 10.66 21.85 11.25
CA LYS A 22 12.05 22.32 11.27
C LYS A 22 12.87 21.64 12.36
N PHE A 23 12.31 21.56 13.57
CA PHE A 23 12.93 20.84 14.68
C PHE A 23 13.09 19.35 14.38
N ALA A 24 12.05 18.68 13.86
CA ALA A 24 12.09 17.25 13.56
C ALA A 24 13.05 16.91 12.41
N ALA A 25 13.18 17.80 11.41
CA ALA A 25 14.05 17.62 10.25
C ALA A 25 15.50 18.08 10.50
N GLY A 26 15.74 18.89 11.54
CA GLY A 26 17.04 19.51 11.77
C GLY A 26 17.43 20.58 10.73
N SER A 27 16.48 21.04 9.90
CA SER A 27 16.67 22.11 8.92
C SER A 27 15.83 23.33 9.28
N ILE A 28 16.37 24.52 9.01
CA ILE A 28 15.63 25.78 9.13
C ILE A 28 14.87 26.11 7.83
N ASP A 29 15.20 25.43 6.74
CA ASP A 29 14.53 25.56 5.45
C ASP A 29 13.25 24.73 5.44
N VAL A 30 12.13 25.35 5.03
CA VAL A 30 10.83 24.69 4.99
C VAL A 30 10.77 23.69 3.84
N ASP A 31 11.48 23.93 2.73
CA ASP A 31 11.42 23.06 1.56
C ASP A 31 12.15 21.74 1.84
N ASP A 32 13.36 21.80 2.41
CA ASP A 32 14.09 20.61 2.92
C ASP A 32 13.23 19.77 3.88
N CYS A 33 12.54 20.47 4.78
CA CYS A 33 11.68 19.88 5.78
C CYS A 33 10.49 19.12 5.18
N LEU A 34 9.84 19.70 4.18
CA LEU A 34 8.71 19.09 3.48
C LEU A 34 9.19 17.93 2.59
N HIS A 35 10.28 18.13 1.85
CA HIS A 35 10.90 17.09 1.04
C HIS A 35 11.25 15.86 1.88
N LEU A 36 11.82 16.04 3.08
CA LEU A 36 12.12 14.94 4.00
C LEU A 36 10.86 14.16 4.42
N VAL A 37 9.77 14.86 4.78
CA VAL A 37 8.51 14.20 5.18
C VAL A 37 7.92 13.40 4.04
N PHE A 38 7.84 13.99 2.85
CA PHE A 38 7.29 13.29 1.69
C PHE A 38 8.16 12.10 1.28
N SER A 39 9.48 12.21 1.39
CA SER A 39 10.42 11.11 1.11
C SER A 39 10.23 9.93 2.08
N GLN A 40 10.07 10.22 3.37
CA GLN A 40 9.81 9.20 4.39
C GLN A 40 8.46 8.52 4.16
N ASP A 41 7.42 9.31 3.87
CA ASP A 41 6.08 8.79 3.64
C ASP A 41 5.98 7.97 2.34
N TYR A 42 6.72 8.36 1.30
CA TYR A 42 6.91 7.58 0.08
C TYR A 42 7.57 6.23 0.38
N THR A 43 8.71 6.25 1.08
CA THR A 43 9.46 5.03 1.43
C THR A 43 8.61 4.06 2.25
N LYS A 44 7.83 4.57 3.22
CA LYS A 44 6.90 3.74 4.00
C LYS A 44 5.84 3.09 3.12
N ASN A 45 5.30 3.82 2.13
CA ASN A 45 4.31 3.26 1.21
C ASN A 45 4.91 2.20 0.28
N ASP A 46 6.13 2.41 -0.19
CA ASP A 46 6.84 1.46 -1.04
C ASP A 46 7.13 0.15 -0.28
N GLY A 47 7.56 0.26 0.98
CA GLY A 47 7.70 -0.89 1.87
C GLY A 47 6.38 -1.62 2.14
N LEU A 48 5.27 -0.89 2.32
CA LEU A 48 3.94 -1.48 2.47
C LEU A 48 3.52 -2.25 1.20
N LEU A 49 3.77 -1.68 0.02
CA LEU A 49 3.48 -2.32 -1.27
C LEU A 49 4.25 -3.63 -1.45
N MET A 50 5.53 -3.66 -1.06
CA MET A 50 6.32 -4.90 -1.05
C MET A 50 5.66 -5.99 -0.20
N VAL A 51 5.39 -5.69 1.08
CA VAL A 51 4.82 -6.68 2.02
C VAL A 51 3.45 -7.18 1.55
N LEU A 52 2.59 -6.27 1.09
CA LEU A 52 1.28 -6.65 0.55
C LEU A 52 1.41 -7.48 -0.74
N GLY A 53 2.39 -7.16 -1.58
CA GLY A 53 2.70 -7.91 -2.80
C GLY A 53 3.08 -9.36 -2.49
N GLU A 54 4.02 -9.55 -1.58
CA GLU A 54 4.44 -10.89 -1.12
C GLU A 54 3.27 -11.68 -0.53
N LYS A 55 2.43 -11.04 0.29
CA LYS A 55 1.24 -11.70 0.86
C LYS A 55 0.21 -12.06 -0.20
N ARG A 56 0.00 -11.20 -1.19
CA ARG A 56 -0.88 -11.50 -2.33
C ARG A 56 -0.37 -12.73 -3.09
N ASP A 57 0.93 -12.82 -3.35
CA ASP A 57 1.51 -13.95 -4.10
C ASP A 57 1.43 -15.27 -3.31
N GLN A 58 1.65 -15.22 -1.99
CA GLN A 58 1.46 -16.38 -1.10
C GLN A 58 0.01 -16.89 -1.13
N VAL A 59 -0.97 -15.98 -1.03
CA VAL A 59 -2.39 -16.37 -1.08
C VAL A 59 -2.79 -16.85 -2.48
N ALA A 60 -2.28 -16.23 -3.55
CA ALA A 60 -2.54 -16.67 -4.93
C ALA A 60 -2.02 -18.09 -5.17
N ALA A 61 -0.81 -18.41 -4.72
CA ALA A 61 -0.26 -19.76 -4.81
C ALA A 61 -1.11 -20.78 -4.03
N LYS A 62 -1.59 -20.42 -2.83
CA LYS A 62 -2.50 -21.25 -2.04
C LYS A 62 -3.85 -21.47 -2.73
N VAL A 63 -4.42 -20.43 -3.34
CA VAL A 63 -5.68 -20.53 -4.09
C VAL A 63 -5.52 -21.51 -5.24
N LYS A 64 -4.45 -21.39 -6.03
CA LYS A 64 -4.16 -22.31 -7.14
C LYS A 64 -4.03 -23.77 -6.65
N TYR A 65 -3.26 -23.99 -5.59
CA TYR A 65 -3.12 -25.32 -4.99
C TYR A 65 -4.47 -25.93 -4.55
N LEU A 66 -5.35 -25.11 -3.95
CA LEU A 66 -6.68 -25.57 -3.55
C LEU A 66 -7.60 -25.83 -4.75
N GLU A 67 -7.44 -25.09 -5.85
CA GLU A 67 -8.15 -25.34 -7.12
C GLU A 67 -7.76 -26.69 -7.69
N ASP A 68 -6.46 -26.98 -7.78
CA ASP A 68 -5.92 -28.25 -8.27
C ASP A 68 -6.46 -29.44 -7.43
N LEU A 69 -6.48 -29.32 -6.10
CA LEU A 69 -7.02 -30.36 -5.21
C LEU A 69 -8.54 -30.56 -5.36
N VAL A 70 -9.29 -29.49 -5.60
CA VAL A 70 -10.74 -29.59 -5.80
C VAL A 70 -11.03 -30.25 -7.14
N GLU A 71 -10.30 -29.90 -8.20
CA GLU A 71 -10.42 -30.52 -9.52
C GLU A 71 -10.08 -32.02 -9.45
N GLU A 72 -8.99 -32.38 -8.77
CA GLU A 72 -8.62 -33.77 -8.52
C GLU A 72 -9.75 -34.51 -7.79
N GLY A 73 -10.25 -33.96 -6.68
CA GLY A 73 -11.31 -34.58 -5.89
C GLY A 73 -12.64 -34.73 -6.64
N GLU A 74 -12.97 -33.80 -7.55
CA GLU A 74 -14.16 -33.90 -8.41
C GLU A 74 -13.99 -34.94 -9.54
N GLY A 75 -12.76 -35.23 -9.94
CA GLY A 75 -12.44 -36.20 -11.00
C GLY A 75 -12.54 -37.68 -10.57
N PHE A 76 -12.57 -37.97 -9.26
CA PHE A 76 -12.67 -39.34 -8.74
C PHE A 76 -14.12 -39.79 -8.53
N LEU A 77 -14.43 -41.04 -8.90
CA LEU A 77 -15.71 -41.71 -8.63
C LEU A 77 -15.48 -43.19 -8.22
N PRO A 78 -16.08 -43.70 -7.13
CA PRO A 78 -16.69 -43.01 -5.99
C PRO A 78 -15.70 -42.77 -4.84
N LEU A 79 -15.78 -41.60 -4.19
CA LEU A 79 -15.09 -41.34 -2.92
C LEU A 79 -15.80 -42.05 -1.75
N HIS A 80 -15.06 -42.35 -0.69
CA HIS A 80 -15.63 -42.75 0.60
C HIS A 80 -16.25 -41.53 1.31
N GLU A 81 -17.13 -41.73 2.30
CA GLU A 81 -17.83 -40.65 3.03
C GLU A 81 -16.89 -39.53 3.54
N ASP A 82 -15.72 -39.91 4.08
CA ASP A 82 -14.70 -38.95 4.51
C ASP A 82 -14.13 -38.10 3.36
N GLY A 83 -14.03 -38.68 2.17
CA GLY A 83 -13.56 -37.99 0.96
C GLY A 83 -14.55 -36.92 0.50
N ASP A 84 -15.85 -37.22 0.54
CA ASP A 84 -16.90 -36.25 0.21
C ASP A 84 -16.93 -35.09 1.22
N ILE A 85 -16.82 -35.39 2.52
CA ILE A 85 -16.73 -34.38 3.57
C ILE A 85 -15.47 -33.52 3.39
N GLY A 86 -14.34 -34.13 3.07
CA GLY A 86 -13.07 -33.46 2.79
C GLY A 86 -13.18 -32.49 1.61
N LEU A 87 -13.73 -32.96 0.48
CA LEU A 87 -13.92 -32.15 -0.72
C LEU A 87 -14.85 -30.95 -0.46
N ALA A 88 -15.95 -31.15 0.28
CA ALA A 88 -16.84 -30.06 0.66
C ALA A 88 -16.12 -28.99 1.50
N ARG A 89 -15.26 -29.38 2.44
CA ARG A 89 -14.46 -28.45 3.26
C ARG A 89 -13.37 -27.73 2.45
N LEU A 90 -12.75 -28.41 1.48
CA LEU A 90 -11.79 -27.79 0.57
C LEU A 90 -12.45 -26.67 -0.24
N LYS A 91 -13.65 -26.91 -0.79
CA LYS A 91 -14.43 -25.90 -1.54
C LYS A 91 -14.77 -24.67 -0.68
N VAL A 92 -15.14 -24.87 0.59
CA VAL A 92 -15.40 -23.77 1.54
C VAL A 92 -14.11 -22.96 1.79
N THR A 93 -13.00 -23.65 1.98
CA THR A 93 -11.69 -23.02 2.20
C THR A 93 -11.25 -22.23 0.97
N LEU A 94 -11.33 -22.81 -0.22
CA LEU A 94 -11.03 -22.16 -1.49
C LEU A 94 -11.84 -20.88 -1.67
N LYS A 95 -13.15 -20.93 -1.40
CA LYS A 95 -14.03 -19.74 -1.47
C LYS A 95 -13.58 -18.64 -0.50
N ARG A 96 -13.12 -19.00 0.70
CA ARG A 96 -12.58 -18.03 1.67
C ARG A 96 -11.27 -17.42 1.17
N GLU A 97 -10.31 -18.24 0.73
CA GLU A 97 -9.00 -17.77 0.29
C GLU A 97 -9.11 -16.85 -0.95
N ARG A 98 -10.02 -17.15 -1.90
CA ARG A 98 -10.33 -16.25 -3.02
C ARG A 98 -10.83 -14.87 -2.56
N LYS A 99 -11.64 -14.80 -1.50
CA LYS A 99 -12.07 -13.51 -0.92
C LYS A 99 -10.92 -12.75 -0.27
N VAL A 100 -10.01 -13.46 0.40
CA VAL A 100 -8.80 -12.84 0.98
C VAL A 100 -7.93 -12.28 -0.13
N LEU A 101 -7.74 -13.03 -1.22
CA LEU A 101 -6.98 -12.58 -2.39
C LEU A 101 -7.56 -11.31 -3.01
N ASP A 102 -8.88 -11.29 -3.25
CA ASP A 102 -9.59 -10.11 -3.76
C ASP A 102 -9.43 -8.88 -2.84
N GLY A 103 -9.52 -9.10 -1.52
CA GLY A 103 -9.25 -8.06 -0.53
C GLY A 103 -7.83 -7.50 -0.61
N LEU A 104 -6.81 -8.36 -0.72
CA LEU A 104 -5.41 -7.95 -0.85
C LEU A 104 -5.17 -7.15 -2.14
N ILE A 105 -5.76 -7.56 -3.27
CA ILE A 105 -5.66 -6.83 -4.54
C ILE A 105 -6.22 -5.42 -4.38
N LYS A 106 -7.40 -5.27 -3.76
CA LYS A 106 -8.02 -3.95 -3.52
C LYS A 106 -7.15 -3.05 -2.64
N VAL A 107 -6.53 -3.58 -1.58
CA VAL A 107 -5.63 -2.80 -0.73
C VAL A 107 -4.37 -2.40 -1.49
N LEU A 108 -3.80 -3.29 -2.31
CA LEU A 108 -2.67 -2.97 -3.19
C LEU A 108 -3.00 -1.83 -4.15
N ASP A 109 -4.19 -1.82 -4.74
CA ASP A 109 -4.60 -0.75 -5.66
C ASP A 109 -4.73 0.60 -4.94
N VAL A 110 -5.23 0.62 -3.70
CA VAL A 110 -5.25 1.84 -2.88
C VAL A 110 -3.83 2.32 -2.56
N ALA A 111 -2.94 1.41 -2.16
CA ALA A 111 -1.54 1.74 -1.86
C ALA A 111 -0.78 2.25 -3.10
N ARG A 112 -1.07 1.71 -4.30
CA ARG A 112 -0.51 2.18 -5.58
C ARG A 112 -0.93 3.61 -5.89
N LYS A 113 -2.21 3.93 -5.75
CA LYS A 113 -2.71 5.31 -5.91
C LYS A 113 -2.04 6.26 -4.92
N GLY A 114 -1.87 5.83 -3.66
CA GLY A 114 -1.10 6.58 -2.67
C GLY A 114 0.37 6.79 -3.08
N ARG A 115 0.99 5.86 -3.82
CA ARG A 115 2.36 6.02 -4.32
C ARG A 115 2.43 7.05 -5.44
N GLU A 116 1.46 7.08 -6.33
CA GLU A 116 1.34 8.08 -7.40
C GLU A 116 1.16 9.49 -6.83
N GLU A 117 0.28 9.64 -5.84
CA GLU A 117 0.10 10.90 -5.09
C GLU A 117 1.43 11.35 -4.46
N LYS A 118 2.12 10.45 -3.74
CA LYS A 118 3.39 10.77 -3.08
C LYS A 118 4.52 11.08 -4.05
N THR A 119 4.54 10.44 -5.22
CA THR A 119 5.49 10.76 -6.30
C THR A 119 5.27 12.19 -6.78
N THR A 120 4.00 12.60 -6.93
CA THR A 120 3.64 13.97 -7.30
C THR A 120 4.09 14.95 -6.23
N ASN A 121 3.90 14.63 -4.94
CA ASN A 121 4.33 15.49 -3.84
C ASN A 121 5.85 15.71 -3.84
N LEU A 122 6.64 14.68 -4.14
CA LEU A 122 8.10 14.80 -4.22
C LEU A 122 8.57 15.67 -5.37
N PHE A 123 7.93 15.56 -6.54
CA PHE A 123 8.27 16.35 -7.74
C PHE A 123 8.21 17.87 -7.50
N TRP A 124 7.36 18.35 -6.58
CA TRP A 124 7.27 19.77 -6.27
C TRP A 124 8.45 20.33 -5.47
N PHE A 125 9.35 19.47 -4.98
CA PHE A 125 10.53 19.85 -4.18
C PHE A 125 11.86 19.41 -4.83
N GLU A 126 11.83 18.99 -6.10
CA GLU A 126 13.02 18.78 -6.95
C GLU A 126 13.38 20.06 -7.73
#